data_AF-A0A7W1C9I5-F1
#
_entry.id   AF-A0A7W1C9I5-F1
#
_cell.length_a   1.000
_cell.length_b   1.000
_cell.length_c   1.000
_cell.angle_alpha   90.00
_cell.angle_beta   90.00
_cell.angle_gamma   90.00
#
_symmetry.space_group_name_H-M   'P 1'
#
loop_
_entity.id
_entity.type
_entity.pdbx_description
1 polymer ?
#
loop_
_entity_poly.entity_id
_entity_poly.type
_entity_poly.pdbx_seq_one_letter_code
_entity_poly.pdbx_strand_id
1 'polypeptide(L)'
;DNQCLVEIGCWGPVVQCNIVERGAINHMGGCMVAGGACIGCTMPGFPDKYSPFYKAPPGSAISGGISKVTGGGIRRLRRMSMKTGNRTGIWDNAHEVPSGWARAHSKKGPLDSVNSYFYKKLQYHGSVNHAARNKKQPLPQSRDILRQKGVDLNRSVDVLGERVKSRKEL
;
A
#
# COMPACT_ATOMS: atom_id res chain seq x y z
N ASP A 1 -10.73 8.18 17.81
CA ASP A 1 -10.65 7.27 16.65
C ASP A 1 -10.65 8.04 15.34
N ASN A 2 -9.84 7.63 14.37
CA ASN A 2 -9.76 8.29 13.04
C ASN A 2 -10.83 7.76 12.07
N GLN A 3 -11.98 7.37 12.60
CA GLN A 3 -13.07 6.77 11.84
C GLN A 3 -14.22 7.76 11.65
N CYS A 4 -15.19 7.38 10.83
CA CYS A 4 -16.37 8.18 10.59
C CYS A 4 -17.18 8.37 11.89
N LEU A 5 -17.54 9.61 12.20
CA LEU A 5 -18.28 9.99 13.42
C LEU A 5 -19.81 9.95 13.25
N VAL A 6 -20.29 9.45 12.11
CA VAL A 6 -21.71 9.46 11.76
C VAL A 6 -22.57 8.64 12.73
N GLU A 7 -22.01 7.55 13.27
CA GLU A 7 -22.70 6.69 14.24
C GLU A 7 -22.86 7.35 15.62
N ILE A 8 -22.01 8.33 15.91
CA ILE A 8 -22.00 9.09 17.18
C ILE A 8 -22.92 10.32 17.09
N GLY A 9 -23.39 10.69 15.89
CA GLY A 9 -24.31 11.82 15.68
C GLY A 9 -23.82 12.91 14.73
N CYS A 10 -22.80 12.65 13.92
CA CYS A 10 -22.32 13.63 12.95
C CYS A 10 -23.33 13.86 11.80
N TRP A 11 -23.75 15.12 11.64
CA TRP A 11 -24.64 15.60 10.56
C TRP A 11 -23.89 16.08 9.30
N GLY A 12 -22.57 15.93 9.27
CA GLY A 12 -21.70 16.39 8.18
C GLY A 12 -22.19 16.07 6.75
N PRO A 13 -22.78 14.89 6.46
CA PRO A 13 -23.26 14.56 5.11
C PRO A 13 -24.39 15.45 4.57
N VAL A 14 -25.12 16.15 5.43
CA VAL A 14 -26.31 16.96 5.04
C VAL A 14 -26.04 18.46 5.21
N VAL A 15 -25.07 18.81 6.04
CA VAL A 15 -24.78 20.20 6.43
C VAL A 15 -23.97 20.89 5.34
N GLN A 16 -24.43 22.07 4.91
CA GLN A 16 -23.73 22.91 3.96
C GLN A 16 -22.67 23.74 4.70
N CYS A 17 -21.49 23.16 4.90
CA CYS A 17 -20.36 23.81 5.55
C CYS A 17 -19.05 23.42 4.85
N ASN A 18 -18.23 24.41 4.51
CA ASN A 18 -16.95 24.20 3.84
C ASN A 18 -15.78 23.92 4.79
N ILE A 19 -16.02 23.75 6.10
CA ILE A 19 -14.95 23.60 7.11
C ILE A 19 -14.05 22.38 6.86
N VAL A 20 -14.55 21.36 6.15
CA VAL A 20 -13.77 20.15 5.81
C VAL A 20 -12.71 20.43 4.76
N GLU A 21 -13.03 21.32 3.81
CA GLU A 21 -12.13 21.69 2.72
C GLU A 21 -11.27 22.90 3.11
N ARG A 22 -11.85 23.85 3.83
CA ARG A 22 -11.21 25.09 4.26
C ARG A 22 -10.36 24.95 5.52
N GLY A 23 -10.70 24.05 6.44
CA GLY A 23 -10.20 24.04 7.82
C GLY A 23 -10.77 25.17 8.67
N ALA A 24 -10.50 25.16 9.97
CA ALA A 24 -10.99 26.19 10.91
C ALA A 24 -10.13 27.47 10.85
N ILE A 25 -8.80 27.33 10.96
CA ILE A 25 -7.84 28.44 10.92
C ILE A 25 -6.68 28.01 10.03
N ASN A 26 -6.38 28.75 8.95
CA ASN A 26 -5.26 28.45 8.04
C ASN A 26 -5.19 26.98 7.59
N HIS A 27 -6.31 26.39 7.15
CA HIS A 27 -6.41 24.97 6.77
C HIS A 27 -6.15 23.95 7.89
N MET A 28 -6.08 24.41 9.14
CA MET A 28 -5.90 23.55 10.31
C MET A 28 -7.22 23.30 11.04
N GLY A 29 -7.36 22.07 11.53
CA GLY A 29 -8.47 21.68 12.40
C GLY A 29 -9.81 21.53 11.66
N GLY A 30 -10.87 22.03 12.29
CA GLY A 30 -12.26 21.76 11.90
C GLY A 30 -12.89 20.69 12.77
N CYS A 31 -14.22 20.70 12.87
CA CYS A 31 -14.96 19.88 13.82
C CYS A 31 -14.59 18.41 13.72
N MET A 32 -14.70 17.83 12.53
CA MET A 32 -14.49 16.40 12.31
C MET A 32 -13.02 15.98 12.40
N VAL A 33 -12.08 16.87 12.03
CA VAL A 33 -10.64 16.61 12.14
C VAL A 33 -10.22 16.58 13.61
N ALA A 34 -10.82 17.43 14.46
CA ALA A 34 -10.63 17.42 15.90
C ALA A 34 -11.40 16.30 16.63
N GLY A 35 -12.14 15.45 15.92
CA GLY A 35 -12.94 14.37 16.50
C GLY A 35 -14.32 14.80 17.01
N GLY A 36 -14.72 16.05 16.77
CA GLY A 36 -16.06 16.56 17.08
C GLY A 36 -17.08 16.23 15.98
N ALA A 37 -18.22 15.67 16.37
CA ALA A 37 -19.34 15.46 15.45
C ALA A 37 -19.85 16.81 14.93
N CYS A 38 -20.12 16.90 13.62
CA CYS A 38 -20.75 18.09 13.06
C CYS A 38 -22.19 18.20 13.58
N ILE A 39 -22.51 19.32 14.21
CA ILE A 39 -23.83 19.62 14.79
C ILE A 39 -24.73 20.44 13.87
N GLY A 40 -24.25 20.82 12.69
CA GLY A 40 -25.04 21.58 11.72
C GLY A 40 -25.23 23.06 12.04
N CYS A 41 -24.28 23.71 12.71
CA CYS A 41 -24.38 25.12 13.12
C CYS A 41 -24.57 26.13 11.96
N THR A 42 -24.26 25.76 10.71
CA THR A 42 -24.46 26.62 9.53
C THR A 42 -25.82 26.46 8.86
N MET A 43 -26.65 25.54 9.36
CA MET A 43 -27.97 25.27 8.78
C MET A 43 -29.05 26.12 9.47
N PRO A 44 -30.07 26.60 8.73
CA PRO A 44 -31.09 27.49 9.29
C PRO A 44 -32.00 26.82 10.34
N GLY A 45 -32.04 25.49 10.38
CA GLY A 45 -32.83 24.73 11.36
C GLY A 45 -32.08 24.42 12.67
N PHE A 46 -30.90 24.99 12.86
CA PHE A 46 -30.09 24.82 14.06
C PHE A 46 -30.64 25.68 15.22
N PRO A 47 -30.70 25.17 16.47
CA PRO A 47 -30.31 23.83 16.92
C PRO A 47 -31.44 22.77 16.88
N ASP A 48 -32.70 23.19 16.74
CA ASP A 48 -33.86 22.35 17.06
C ASP A 48 -33.94 21.08 16.19
N LYS A 49 -33.70 21.21 14.88
CA LYS A 49 -33.78 20.07 13.94
C LYS A 49 -32.59 19.10 14.03
N TYR A 50 -31.53 19.51 14.71
CA TYR A 50 -30.28 18.74 14.85
C TYR A 50 -30.11 18.17 16.25
N SER A 51 -30.97 18.57 17.18
CA SER A 51 -31.07 17.98 18.53
C SER A 51 -31.81 16.64 18.47
N PRO A 52 -31.37 15.60 19.19
CA PRO A 52 -30.16 15.49 20.02
C PRO A 52 -28.86 15.25 19.23
N PHE A 53 -27.78 15.95 19.59
CA PHE A 53 -26.51 15.93 18.84
C PHE A 53 -25.76 14.59 18.85
N TYR A 54 -25.97 13.76 19.87
CA TYR A 54 -25.27 12.47 20.03
C TYR A 54 -26.09 11.27 19.55
N LYS A 55 -27.06 11.50 18.65
CA LYS A 55 -27.86 10.45 18.03
C LYS A 55 -27.64 10.47 16.53
N ALA A 56 -27.42 9.29 15.96
CA ALA A 56 -27.22 9.14 14.53
C ALA A 56 -28.42 9.73 13.74
N PRO A 57 -28.16 10.55 12.69
CA PRO A 57 -29.23 11.03 11.82
C PRO A 57 -29.98 9.86 11.18
N PRO A 58 -31.29 9.97 10.92
CA PRO A 58 -32.09 8.85 10.41
C PRO A 58 -31.57 8.32 9.05
N GLY A 59 -31.08 9.19 8.16
CA GLY A 59 -30.49 8.78 6.87
C GLY A 59 -29.07 8.23 6.96
N SER A 60 -28.45 8.32 8.14
CA SER A 60 -27.04 7.99 8.34
C SER A 60 -26.81 6.50 8.62
N ALA A 61 -27.82 5.81 9.15
CA ALA A 61 -27.79 4.36 9.36
C ALA A 61 -27.64 3.60 8.02
N ILE A 62 -28.35 4.05 6.98
CA ILE A 62 -28.32 3.43 5.65
C ILE A 62 -26.97 3.68 4.97
N SER A 63 -26.54 4.94 4.93
CA SER A 63 -25.26 5.31 4.28
C SER A 63 -24.04 4.74 5.01
N GLY A 64 -24.09 4.67 6.34
CA GLY A 64 -23.07 4.03 7.17
C GLY A 64 -22.93 2.54 6.90
N GLY A 65 -24.05 1.81 6.82
CA GLY A 65 -24.07 0.38 6.52
C GLY A 65 -23.45 0.05 5.15
N ILE A 66 -23.91 0.75 4.10
CA ILE A 66 -23.40 0.56 2.72
C ILE A 66 -21.91 0.87 2.64
N SER A 67 -21.47 1.96 3.29
CA SER A 67 -20.06 2.38 3.30
C SER A 67 -19.16 1.35 4.01
N LYS A 68 -19.65 0.71 5.08
CA LYS A 68 -18.91 -0.35 5.79
C LYS A 68 -18.75 -1.60 4.94
N VAL A 69 -19.82 -2.07 4.28
CA VAL A 69 -19.79 -3.26 3.42
C VAL A 69 -18.85 -3.05 2.23
N THR A 70 -19.07 -1.97 1.48
CA THR A 70 -18.28 -1.64 0.30
C THR A 70 -16.82 -1.38 0.68
N GLY A 71 -16.61 -0.60 1.75
CA GLY A 71 -15.27 -0.31 2.28
C GLY A 71 -14.54 -1.56 2.79
N GLY A 72 -15.25 -2.54 3.36
CA GLY A 72 -14.69 -3.82 3.77
C GLY A 72 -14.12 -4.61 2.60
N GLY A 73 -14.91 -4.76 1.54
CA GLY A 73 -14.49 -5.43 0.30
C GLY A 73 -13.30 -4.73 -0.36
N ILE A 74 -13.38 -3.41 -0.57
CA ILE A 74 -12.31 -2.62 -1.18
C ILE A 74 -11.02 -2.69 -0.36
N ARG A 75 -11.11 -2.59 0.97
CA ARG A 75 -9.93 -2.70 1.85
C ARG A 75 -9.25 -4.06 1.71
N ARG A 76 -10.02 -5.15 1.58
CA ARG A 76 -9.47 -6.50 1.39
C ARG A 76 -8.74 -6.61 0.04
N LEU A 77 -9.35 -6.15 -1.04
CA LEU A 77 -8.75 -6.13 -2.38
C LEU A 77 -7.47 -5.27 -2.43
N ARG A 78 -7.51 -4.10 -1.78
CA ARG A 78 -6.32 -3.24 -1.63
C ARG A 78 -5.22 -3.94 -0.86
N ARG A 79 -5.49 -4.64 0.25
CA ARG A 79 -4.47 -5.41 0.98
C ARG A 79 -3.81 -6.49 0.10
N MET A 80 -4.59 -7.19 -0.73
CA MET A 80 -4.04 -8.18 -1.67
C MET A 80 -3.12 -7.52 -2.70
N SER A 81 -3.54 -6.38 -3.24
CA SER A 81 -2.76 -5.59 -4.20
C SER A 81 -1.46 -5.07 -3.57
N MET A 82 -1.55 -4.51 -2.36
CA MET A 82 -0.40 -4.02 -1.57
C MET A 82 0.60 -5.12 -1.25
N LYS A 83 0.16 -6.38 -1.08
CA LYS A 83 1.07 -7.50 -0.85
C LYS A 83 2.04 -7.74 -2.02
N THR A 84 1.57 -7.51 -3.25
CA THR A 84 2.39 -7.59 -4.46
C THR A 84 3.17 -6.29 -4.68
N GLY A 85 2.54 -5.13 -4.47
CA GLY A 85 3.16 -3.81 -4.67
C GLY A 85 4.28 -3.48 -3.67
N ASN A 86 4.20 -3.97 -2.44
CA ASN A 86 5.23 -3.78 -1.42
C ASN A 86 6.44 -4.71 -1.59
N ARG A 87 6.60 -5.41 -2.72
CA ARG A 87 7.79 -6.21 -3.04
C ARG A 87 8.45 -5.74 -4.32
N THR A 88 9.78 -5.68 -4.29
CA THR A 88 10.60 -5.38 -5.47
C THR A 88 10.94 -6.65 -6.24
N GLY A 89 11.30 -6.50 -7.53
CA GLY A 89 11.77 -7.63 -8.36
C GLY A 89 13.02 -8.31 -7.80
N ILE A 90 13.90 -7.54 -7.15
CA ILE A 90 15.13 -8.07 -6.54
C ILE A 90 14.80 -9.02 -5.37
N TRP A 91 13.80 -8.67 -4.54
CA TRP A 91 13.36 -9.51 -3.41
C TRP A 91 12.60 -10.76 -3.87
N ASP A 92 12.03 -10.72 -5.07
CA ASP A 92 11.42 -11.88 -5.70
C ASP A 92 12.50 -12.84 -6.25
N ASN A 93 13.58 -12.31 -6.83
CA ASN A 93 14.69 -13.10 -7.37
C ASN A 93 15.60 -13.69 -6.27
N ALA A 94 15.91 -12.91 -5.23
CA ALA A 94 16.78 -13.34 -4.13
C ALA A 94 16.05 -14.20 -3.08
N HIS A 95 14.71 -14.31 -3.18
CA HIS A 95 13.86 -14.98 -2.19
C HIS A 95 14.06 -14.51 -0.75
N GLU A 96 14.48 -13.26 -0.59
CA GLU A 96 14.80 -12.65 0.70
C GLU A 96 14.28 -11.21 0.74
N VAL A 97 13.98 -10.74 1.94
CA VAL A 97 13.64 -9.34 2.22
C VAL A 97 14.70 -8.81 3.20
N PRO A 98 15.08 -7.52 3.12
CA PRO A 98 15.99 -6.93 4.10
C PRO A 98 15.44 -7.12 5.52
N SER A 99 16.13 -7.93 6.33
CA SER A 99 15.73 -8.17 7.72
C SER A 99 16.00 -6.90 8.53
N GLY A 100 14.98 -6.42 9.26
CA GLY A 100 15.11 -5.28 10.18
C GLY A 100 14.05 -4.21 9.99
N TRP A 101 13.67 -3.90 8.74
CA TRP A 101 12.75 -2.78 8.43
C TRP A 101 11.64 -3.13 7.43
N ALA A 102 11.72 -4.29 6.77
CA ALA A 102 10.74 -4.67 5.76
C ALA A 102 9.45 -5.22 6.41
N ARG A 103 8.30 -4.62 6.07
CA ARG A 103 6.96 -5.17 6.38
C ARG A 103 6.60 -6.41 5.54
N ALA A 104 7.35 -6.69 4.47
CA ALA A 104 7.09 -7.82 3.58
C ALA A 104 7.68 -9.11 4.16
N HIS A 105 6.96 -10.22 4.09
CA HIS A 105 7.48 -11.53 4.50
C HIS A 105 8.45 -12.10 3.47
N SER A 106 9.54 -12.74 3.93
CA SER A 106 10.57 -13.34 3.08
C SER A 106 10.00 -14.39 2.11
N LYS A 107 9.28 -15.38 2.65
CA LYS A 107 8.65 -16.47 1.87
C LYS A 107 7.24 -16.09 1.40
N LYS A 108 6.95 -16.33 0.11
CA LYS A 108 5.58 -16.26 -0.42
C LYS A 108 4.84 -17.54 -0.01
N GLY A 109 3.65 -17.41 0.57
CA GLY A 109 2.78 -18.58 0.73
C GLY A 109 2.35 -19.12 -0.63
N PRO A 110 1.93 -20.39 -0.72
CA PRO A 110 1.45 -20.98 -1.98
C PRO A 110 0.32 -20.16 -2.62
N LEU A 111 -0.64 -19.72 -1.80
CA LEU A 111 -1.76 -18.86 -2.23
C LEU A 111 -1.33 -17.47 -2.72
N ASP A 112 -0.23 -16.94 -2.19
CA ASP A 112 0.26 -15.61 -2.57
C ASP A 112 0.91 -15.62 -3.94
N SER A 113 1.60 -16.71 -4.27
CA SER A 113 2.21 -16.89 -5.59
C SER A 113 1.13 -16.90 -6.67
N VAL A 114 0.07 -17.67 -6.47
CA VAL A 114 -1.09 -17.76 -7.37
C VAL A 114 -1.79 -16.41 -7.53
N ASN A 115 -2.12 -15.75 -6.41
CA ASN A 115 -2.74 -14.42 -6.46
C ASN A 115 -1.85 -13.39 -7.16
N SER A 116 -0.54 -13.43 -6.92
CA SER A 116 0.40 -12.50 -7.57
C SER A 116 0.53 -12.75 -9.08
N TYR A 117 0.39 -14.01 -9.53
CA TYR A 117 0.38 -14.37 -10.95
C TYR A 117 -0.87 -13.82 -11.65
N PHE A 118 -2.06 -14.10 -11.11
CA PHE A 118 -3.31 -13.59 -11.67
C PHE A 118 -3.38 -12.06 -11.61
N TYR A 119 -2.93 -11.46 -10.50
CA TYR A 119 -2.88 -10.01 -10.37
C TYR A 119 -1.97 -9.36 -11.42
N LYS A 120 -0.75 -9.89 -11.64
CA LYS A 120 0.14 -9.41 -12.70
C LYS A 120 -0.48 -9.61 -14.08
N LYS A 121 -1.12 -10.75 -14.33
CA LYS A 121 -1.78 -11.03 -15.61
C LYS A 121 -2.91 -10.04 -15.90
N LEU A 122 -3.72 -9.70 -14.89
CA LEU A 122 -4.78 -8.71 -14.99
C LEU A 122 -4.23 -7.29 -15.13
N GLN A 123 -3.22 -6.93 -14.33
CA GLN A 123 -2.56 -5.63 -14.36
C GLN A 123 -1.97 -5.31 -15.74
N TYR A 124 -1.35 -6.30 -16.37
CA TYR A 124 -0.74 -6.16 -17.69
C TYR A 124 -1.65 -6.62 -18.84
N HIS A 125 -2.93 -6.85 -18.58
CA HIS A 125 -3.87 -7.16 -19.65
C HIS A 125 -4.02 -5.96 -20.58
N GLY A 126 -3.65 -6.11 -21.85
CA GLY A 126 -3.67 -5.02 -22.84
C GLY A 126 -2.58 -3.97 -22.66
N SER A 127 -1.58 -4.20 -21.79
CA SER A 127 -0.43 -3.29 -21.61
C SER A 127 0.91 -4.05 -21.57
N VAL A 128 1.99 -3.33 -21.82
CA VAL A 128 3.34 -3.91 -21.80
C VAL A 128 3.85 -4.06 -20.36
N ASN A 129 4.45 -5.21 -20.06
CA ASN A 129 5.01 -5.46 -18.74
C ASN A 129 6.39 -4.80 -18.60
N HIS A 130 6.41 -3.54 -18.18
CA HIS A 130 7.65 -2.81 -17.91
C HIS A 130 8.50 -3.45 -16.80
N ALA A 131 7.86 -4.10 -15.82
CA ALA A 131 8.55 -4.77 -14.71
C ALA A 131 9.30 -6.04 -15.15
N ALA A 132 9.12 -6.52 -16.39
CA ALA A 132 9.88 -7.64 -16.92
C ALA A 132 11.39 -7.37 -16.96
N ARG A 133 11.81 -6.10 -17.10
CA ARG A 133 13.24 -5.71 -17.05
C ARG A 133 13.88 -6.07 -15.70
N ASN A 134 13.15 -5.93 -14.60
CA ASN A 134 13.65 -6.19 -13.26
C ASN A 134 14.03 -7.67 -13.04
N LYS A 135 13.51 -8.61 -13.86
CA LYS A 135 13.93 -10.02 -13.80
C LYS A 135 15.39 -10.22 -14.21
N LYS A 136 15.92 -9.37 -15.09
CA LYS A 136 17.30 -9.42 -15.58
C LYS A 136 18.29 -8.64 -14.70
N GLN A 137 17.81 -8.00 -13.63
CA GLN A 137 18.66 -7.17 -12.78
C GLN A 137 19.58 -8.06 -11.93
N PRO A 138 20.91 -7.84 -11.95
CA PRO A 138 21.84 -8.61 -11.14
C PRO A 138 21.61 -8.35 -9.65
N LEU A 139 21.81 -9.37 -8.82
CA LEU A 139 21.78 -9.22 -7.37
C LEU A 139 23.08 -8.49 -6.94
N PRO A 140 23.00 -7.37 -6.22
CA PRO A 140 24.21 -6.67 -5.77
C PRO A 140 24.98 -7.55 -4.78
N GLN A 141 26.28 -7.70 -5.00
CA GLN A 141 27.17 -8.59 -4.24
C GLN A 141 27.16 -8.31 -2.72
N SER A 142 26.86 -7.07 -2.32
CA SER A 142 26.79 -6.65 -0.92
C SER A 142 25.60 -7.21 -0.13
N ARG A 143 24.64 -7.87 -0.79
CA ARG A 143 23.43 -8.35 -0.12
C ARG A 143 23.58 -9.68 0.62
N ASP A 144 24.64 -10.44 0.34
CA ASP A 144 24.73 -11.80 0.88
C ASP A 144 26.16 -12.26 1.17
N ILE A 145 26.83 -11.58 2.11
CA ILE A 145 28.18 -11.97 2.57
C ILE A 145 28.13 -13.28 3.38
N LEU A 146 26.96 -13.66 3.92
CA LEU A 146 26.81 -14.82 4.82
C LEU A 146 26.33 -16.11 4.12
N ARG A 147 25.98 -16.06 2.84
CA ARG A 147 25.40 -17.20 2.10
C ARG A 147 26.08 -17.50 0.75
N GLN A 148 27.20 -16.85 0.44
CA GLN A 148 28.10 -17.28 -0.65
C GLN A 148 28.76 -18.64 -0.30
N LYS A 149 27.98 -19.72 -0.24
CA LYS A 149 28.52 -21.07 -0.38
C LYS A 149 28.73 -21.32 -1.86
N GLY A 150 29.99 -21.23 -2.30
CA GLY A 150 30.43 -21.76 -3.59
C GLY A 150 30.33 -20.80 -4.78
N VAL A 151 30.82 -19.56 -4.64
CA VAL A 151 31.34 -18.87 -5.82
C VAL A 151 32.78 -19.37 -5.98
N ASP A 152 33.00 -20.26 -6.95
CA ASP A 152 34.36 -20.58 -7.40
C ASP A 152 35.02 -19.29 -7.87
N LEU A 153 35.92 -18.75 -7.04
CA LEU A 153 36.70 -17.54 -7.29
C LEU A 153 37.66 -17.68 -8.49
N ASN A 154 37.68 -18.84 -9.15
CA ASN A 154 38.58 -19.16 -10.27
C ASN A 154 37.92 -19.04 -11.67
N ARG A 155 36.71 -18.49 -11.78
CA ARG A 155 36.13 -18.14 -13.08
C ARG A 155 36.07 -16.63 -13.25
N SER A 156 37.24 -16.02 -13.29
CA SER A 156 37.45 -14.72 -13.91
C SER A 156 37.03 -14.84 -15.38
N VAL A 157 35.81 -14.40 -15.68
CA VAL A 157 35.43 -14.10 -17.06
C VAL A 157 36.27 -12.91 -17.48
N ASP A 158 37.13 -13.16 -18.45
CA ASP A 158 37.97 -12.18 -19.15
C ASP A 158 37.14 -10.94 -19.54
N VAL A 159 37.28 -9.88 -18.75
CA VAL A 159 36.96 -8.53 -19.17
C VAL A 159 38.28 -7.97 -19.68
N LEU A 160 38.34 -7.76 -21.00
CA LEU A 160 39.51 -7.38 -21.82
C LEU A 160 40.16 -8.60 -22.50
N GLY A 161 39.89 -8.72 -23.80
CA GLY A 161 40.49 -9.74 -24.63
C GLY A 161 41.99 -9.54 -24.75
N GLU A 162 42.76 -10.50 -24.26
CA GLU A 162 44.11 -10.78 -24.71
C GLU A 162 44.42 -12.27 -24.47
N ARG A 163 44.77 -12.96 -25.56
CA ARG A 163 45.01 -14.41 -25.58
C ARG A 163 46.44 -14.67 -25.09
N VAL A 164 46.66 -14.82 -23.78
CA VAL A 164 47.98 -15.20 -23.26
C VAL A 164 48.17 -16.72 -23.39
N LYS A 165 48.98 -17.11 -24.37
CA LYS A 165 49.50 -18.47 -24.58
C LYS A 165 50.19 -18.96 -23.29
N SER A 166 49.72 -20.07 -22.74
CA SER A 166 50.46 -20.84 -21.73
C SER A 166 51.80 -21.30 -22.32
N ARG A 167 52.89 -20.76 -21.76
CA ARG A 167 54.24 -21.29 -21.94
C ARG A 167 54.42 -22.41 -20.92
N LYS A 168 54.46 -23.66 -21.40
CA LYS A 168 55.03 -24.78 -20.63
C LYS A 168 56.54 -24.59 -20.62
N GLU A 169 57.13 -24.48 -19.44
CA GLU A 169 58.55 -24.81 -19.23
C GLU A 169 58.66 -25.92 -18.20
N LEU A 170 59.76 -26.65 -18.34
CA LEU A 170 60.07 -28.03 -17.93
C LEU A 170 59.94 -28.34 -16.43
#